data_AF-A0A7S1IE73-F1
#
_entry.id   AF-A0A7S1IE73-F1
#
_cell.length_a   1.000
_cell.length_b   1.000
_cell.length_c   1.000
_cell.angle_alpha   90.00
_cell.angle_beta   90.00
_cell.angle_gamma   90.00
#
_symmetry.space_group_name_H-M   'P 1'
#
loop_
_entity.id
_entity.type
_entity.pdbx_description
1 polymer ?
#
loop_
_entity_poly.entity_id
_entity_poly.type
_entity_poly.pdbx_seq_one_letter_code
_entity_poly.pdbx_strand_id
1 'polypeptide(L)'
;RLVRVPAQHHRKGSTRPVYLFVGGYPRVVAHDRGPHYAPQHGQHVSPILGHIPQVEHTYGYWDQDYGMMNDQGLAIAESTGSARTVGWSKNLPHGHNLFDISELTKVALERCATARCAIRTMGSLAERYGFYSNSSGTPEQPDYEDSGEILTLADTEGEAWVFHILTGEGNMSAVWVAQRVPDDHVAAVANSFTIRHVDLSDKDNFMGSKNVKTFAQKMGWWDPKQGAFDFAAAYVV
;
A
#
# COMPACT_ATOMS: atom_id res chain seq x y z
N ARG A 1 -16.56 0.96 -11.52
CA ARG A 1 -17.42 -0.25 -11.55
C ARG A 1 -16.94 -1.18 -10.45
N LEU A 2 -17.80 -1.56 -9.52
CA LEU A 2 -17.47 -2.53 -8.48
C LEU A 2 -17.34 -3.93 -9.10
N VAL A 3 -16.24 -4.63 -8.81
CA VAL A 3 -15.95 -5.95 -9.37
C VAL A 3 -15.67 -6.94 -8.24
N ARG A 4 -16.25 -8.14 -8.32
CA ARG A 4 -15.85 -9.27 -7.47
C ARG A 4 -14.74 -10.05 -8.16
N VAL A 5 -13.59 -10.16 -7.51
CA VAL A 5 -12.55 -11.14 -7.83
C VAL A 5 -12.83 -12.39 -6.99
N PRO A 6 -13.03 -13.58 -7.59
CA PRO A 6 -13.30 -14.80 -6.83
C PRO A 6 -12.01 -15.29 -6.13
N ALA A 7 -12.20 -16.09 -5.07
CA ALA A 7 -11.12 -16.88 -4.48
C ALA A 7 -10.54 -17.84 -5.53
N GLN A 8 -9.23 -18.11 -5.46
CA GLN A 8 -8.54 -18.94 -6.45
C GLN A 8 -7.56 -19.90 -5.81
N HIS A 9 -7.36 -21.04 -6.46
CA HIS A 9 -6.27 -21.97 -6.17
C HIS A 9 -5.17 -21.81 -7.21
N HIS A 10 -3.92 -21.76 -6.76
CA HIS A 10 -2.76 -21.60 -7.61
C HIS A 10 -1.79 -22.77 -7.45
N ARG A 11 -1.07 -23.08 -8.53
CA ARG A 11 -0.02 -24.11 -8.48
C ARG A 11 1.10 -23.65 -7.57
N LYS A 12 1.65 -24.58 -6.77
CA LYS A 12 2.83 -24.33 -5.95
C LYS A 12 4.00 -23.84 -6.82
N GLY A 13 4.68 -22.78 -6.37
CA GLY A 13 5.79 -22.16 -7.10
C GLY A 13 5.37 -21.24 -8.27
N SER A 14 4.06 -21.03 -8.48
CA SER A 14 3.59 -20.02 -9.43
C SER A 14 3.86 -18.60 -8.94
N THR A 15 3.65 -17.63 -9.82
CA THR A 15 3.83 -16.20 -9.54
C THR A 15 2.52 -15.45 -9.72
N ARG A 16 2.38 -14.33 -9.00
CA ARG A 16 1.29 -13.37 -9.12
C ARG A 16 1.80 -12.16 -9.91
N PRO A 17 1.20 -11.80 -11.04
CA PRO A 17 1.53 -10.55 -11.72
C PRO A 17 1.12 -9.35 -10.86
N VAL A 18 1.88 -8.28 -11.00
CA VAL A 18 1.58 -6.93 -10.48
C VAL A 18 1.37 -6.04 -11.69
N TYR A 19 0.17 -5.48 -11.82
CA TYR A 19 -0.24 -4.68 -12.97
C TYR A 19 0.06 -3.21 -12.75
N LEU A 20 0.27 -2.47 -13.84
CA LEU A 20 0.31 -1.02 -13.77
C LEU A 20 -1.08 -0.46 -13.42
N PHE A 21 -1.15 0.47 -12.48
CA PHE A 21 -2.37 1.20 -12.18
C PHE A 21 -2.91 1.92 -13.42
N VAL A 22 -4.19 1.73 -13.69
CA VAL A 22 -4.97 2.48 -14.69
C VAL A 22 -6.31 2.81 -14.06
N GLY A 23 -6.60 4.09 -13.86
CA GLY A 23 -7.91 4.53 -13.35
C GLY A 23 -9.03 4.29 -14.36
N GLY A 24 -10.25 4.01 -13.87
CA GLY A 24 -11.46 3.97 -14.70
C GLY A 24 -11.91 2.58 -15.17
N TYR A 25 -12.27 2.43 -16.45
CA TYR A 25 -12.70 1.13 -17.00
C TYR A 25 -12.17 0.92 -18.43
N PRO A 26 -11.56 -0.25 -18.73
CA PRO A 26 -11.16 -1.30 -17.79
C PRO A 26 -9.91 -0.90 -16.96
N ARG A 27 -9.99 -1.06 -15.62
CA ARG A 27 -8.86 -0.87 -14.68
C ARG A 27 -7.73 -1.87 -14.90
N VAL A 28 -8.12 -3.12 -15.11
CA VAL A 28 -7.22 -4.20 -15.47
C VAL A 28 -7.94 -5.11 -16.46
N VAL A 29 -7.20 -5.62 -17.45
CA VAL A 29 -7.64 -6.66 -18.37
C VAL A 29 -6.69 -7.83 -18.17
N ALA A 30 -7.18 -8.90 -17.56
CA ALA A 30 -6.36 -10.00 -17.12
C ALA A 30 -7.16 -11.32 -17.07
N HIS A 31 -6.49 -12.42 -17.41
CA HIS A 31 -7.08 -13.76 -17.35
C HIS A 31 -7.16 -14.34 -15.94
N ASP A 32 -6.37 -13.80 -15.00
CA ASP A 32 -6.17 -14.32 -13.65
C ASP A 32 -6.88 -13.49 -12.56
N ARG A 33 -7.66 -12.48 -12.94
CA ARG A 33 -8.47 -11.64 -12.01
C ARG A 33 -9.97 -11.97 -12.07
N GLY A 34 -10.34 -13.09 -12.68
CA GLY A 34 -11.72 -13.55 -12.78
C GLY A 34 -12.48 -12.98 -13.99
N PRO A 35 -13.73 -13.42 -14.19
CA PRO A 35 -14.47 -13.22 -15.45
C PRO A 35 -14.78 -11.76 -15.76
N HIS A 36 -14.85 -10.89 -14.74
CA HIS A 36 -15.13 -9.46 -14.94
C HIS A 36 -13.94 -8.66 -15.44
N TYR A 37 -12.73 -9.21 -15.34
CA TYR A 37 -11.50 -8.65 -15.89
C TYR A 37 -10.98 -9.42 -17.10
N ALA A 38 -11.64 -10.51 -17.49
CA ALA A 38 -11.27 -11.25 -18.69
C ALA A 38 -11.35 -10.35 -19.94
N PRO A 39 -10.40 -10.47 -20.89
CA PRO A 39 -10.41 -9.67 -22.11
C PRO A 39 -11.71 -9.79 -22.89
N GLN A 40 -12.28 -8.65 -23.29
CA GLN A 40 -13.38 -8.57 -24.23
C GLN A 40 -12.87 -8.28 -25.65
N HIS A 41 -13.75 -8.39 -26.65
CA HIS A 41 -13.39 -8.14 -28.05
C HIS A 41 -12.78 -6.74 -28.22
N GLY A 42 -11.58 -6.68 -28.79
CA GLY A 42 -10.83 -5.43 -29.00
C GLY A 42 -10.04 -4.94 -27.79
N GLN A 43 -10.07 -5.64 -26.64
CA GLN A 43 -9.25 -5.30 -25.48
C GLN A 43 -7.90 -6.03 -25.51
N HIS A 44 -6.86 -5.33 -25.09
CA HIS A 44 -5.52 -5.90 -24.87
C HIS A 44 -5.31 -6.17 -23.38
N VAL A 45 -4.55 -7.23 -23.07
CA VAL A 45 -4.15 -7.54 -21.69
C VAL A 45 -3.34 -6.38 -21.11
N SER A 46 -3.64 -6.02 -19.87
CA SER A 46 -2.98 -4.93 -19.17
C SER A 46 -1.48 -5.18 -19.02
N PRO A 47 -0.63 -4.14 -19.09
CA PRO A 47 0.80 -4.26 -18.87
C PRO A 47 1.10 -4.80 -17.47
N ILE A 48 1.92 -5.85 -17.42
CA ILE A 48 2.46 -6.39 -16.17
C ILE A 48 3.74 -5.62 -15.85
N LEU A 49 3.79 -4.98 -14.69
CA LEU A 49 5.02 -4.39 -14.19
C LEU A 49 5.96 -5.51 -13.79
N GLY A 50 5.55 -6.41 -12.91
CA GLY A 50 6.42 -7.48 -12.41
C GLY A 50 5.66 -8.62 -11.78
N HIS A 51 6.38 -9.46 -11.05
CA HIS A 51 5.84 -10.67 -10.45
C HIS A 51 6.34 -10.83 -9.02
N ILE A 52 5.48 -11.37 -8.17
CA ILE A 52 5.82 -11.84 -6.82
C ILE A 52 5.51 -13.34 -6.69
N PRO A 53 6.11 -14.06 -5.72
CA PRO A 53 5.69 -15.43 -5.42
C PRO A 53 4.20 -15.49 -5.10
N GLN A 54 3.51 -16.49 -5.65
CA GLN A 54 2.09 -16.70 -5.39
C GLN A 54 1.85 -17.65 -4.23
N VAL A 55 0.73 -17.45 -3.52
CA VAL A 55 0.23 -18.36 -2.47
C VAL A 55 -0.70 -19.41 -3.07
N GLU A 56 -0.79 -20.60 -2.47
CA GLU A 56 -1.58 -21.71 -3.02
C GLU A 56 -3.09 -21.43 -3.05
N HIS A 57 -3.60 -20.59 -2.14
CA HIS A 57 -4.99 -20.18 -2.08
C HIS A 57 -5.08 -18.67 -1.82
N THR A 58 -5.96 -17.99 -2.57
CA THR A 58 -6.31 -16.58 -2.35
C THR A 58 -7.77 -16.43 -1.99
N TYR A 59 -8.08 -15.45 -1.14
CA TYR A 59 -9.45 -15.06 -0.80
C TYR A 59 -10.11 -14.28 -1.94
N GLY A 60 -11.44 -14.33 -1.99
CA GLY A 60 -12.20 -13.51 -2.92
C GLY A 60 -12.43 -12.11 -2.34
N TYR A 61 -12.36 -11.08 -3.18
CA TYR A 61 -12.48 -9.70 -2.73
C TYR A 61 -13.20 -8.79 -3.71
N TRP A 62 -13.73 -7.70 -3.18
CA TRP A 62 -14.37 -6.63 -3.91
C TRP A 62 -13.35 -5.55 -4.27
N ASP A 63 -13.37 -5.14 -5.53
CA ASP A 63 -12.35 -4.30 -6.13
C ASP A 63 -12.97 -3.09 -6.86
N GLN A 64 -12.39 -1.92 -6.60
CA GLN A 64 -12.55 -0.66 -7.34
C GLN A 64 -11.15 -0.16 -7.71
N ASP A 65 -10.91 1.14 -7.87
CA ASP A 65 -9.54 1.64 -8.08
C ASP A 65 -8.55 1.06 -7.05
N TYR A 66 -9.03 0.82 -5.82
CA TYR A 66 -8.35 0.11 -4.75
C TYR A 66 -9.15 -1.11 -4.27
N GLY A 67 -8.47 -2.05 -3.61
CA GLY A 67 -9.13 -3.18 -2.96
C GLY A 67 -9.98 -2.70 -1.79
N MET A 68 -11.24 -3.17 -1.70
CA MET A 68 -12.21 -2.66 -0.72
C MET A 68 -12.42 -3.59 0.47
N MET A 69 -12.79 -4.85 0.22
CA MET A 69 -13.02 -5.83 1.28
C MET A 69 -12.98 -7.26 0.75
N ASN A 70 -12.59 -8.24 1.57
CA ASN A 70 -12.61 -9.65 1.20
C ASN A 70 -13.69 -10.47 1.92
N ASP A 71 -13.82 -11.74 1.53
CA ASP A 71 -14.75 -12.69 2.14
C ASP A 71 -14.37 -13.17 3.54
N GLN A 72 -13.25 -12.69 4.09
CA GLN A 72 -12.86 -12.88 5.49
C GLN A 72 -13.31 -11.73 6.39
N GLY A 73 -13.92 -10.69 5.82
CA GLY A 73 -14.38 -9.50 6.54
C GLY A 73 -13.28 -8.48 6.83
N LEU A 74 -12.11 -8.60 6.20
CA LEU A 74 -11.10 -7.54 6.16
C LEU A 74 -11.56 -6.46 5.18
N ALA A 75 -11.60 -5.21 5.63
CA ALA A 75 -11.92 -4.03 4.83
C ALA A 75 -10.75 -3.05 4.81
N ILE A 76 -10.57 -2.35 3.69
CA ILE A 76 -9.56 -1.32 3.46
C ILE A 76 -10.23 -0.13 2.78
N ALA A 77 -9.94 1.07 3.27
CA ALA A 77 -10.23 2.33 2.58
C ALA A 77 -8.96 3.16 2.44
N GLU A 78 -8.90 4.01 1.43
CA GLU A 78 -7.70 4.68 0.96
C GLU A 78 -7.90 6.20 0.93
N SER A 79 -6.82 6.93 1.20
CA SER A 79 -6.65 8.35 0.94
C SER A 79 -5.20 8.64 0.59
N THR A 80 -4.97 9.42 -0.46
CA THR A 80 -3.64 9.91 -0.84
C THR A 80 -3.29 11.16 -0.03
N GLY A 81 -2.00 11.37 0.26
CA GLY A 81 -1.56 12.56 0.98
C GLY A 81 -0.09 12.90 0.78
N SER A 82 0.28 14.02 1.39
CA SER A 82 1.59 14.64 1.23
C SER A 82 2.71 13.84 1.89
N ALA A 83 3.85 13.70 1.21
CA ALA A 83 5.07 13.13 1.77
C ALA A 83 6.34 13.83 1.26
N ARG A 84 7.44 13.72 2.02
CA ARG A 84 8.77 14.30 1.69
C ARG A 84 9.56 13.54 0.64
N THR A 85 9.06 12.41 0.18
CA THR A 85 9.75 11.53 -0.77
C THR A 85 8.82 11.17 -1.90
N VAL A 86 9.36 11.13 -3.11
CA VAL A 86 8.63 10.74 -4.30
C VAL A 86 9.28 9.50 -4.90
N GLY A 87 8.44 8.63 -5.46
CA GLY A 87 8.89 7.44 -6.17
C GLY A 87 8.19 7.27 -7.51
N TRP A 88 8.80 6.50 -8.40
CA TRP A 88 8.27 6.22 -9.72
C TRP A 88 8.23 4.73 -10.02
N SER A 89 7.23 4.36 -10.81
CA SER A 89 7.00 2.99 -11.27
C SER A 89 8.13 2.50 -12.16
N LYS A 90 8.49 1.23 -12.00
CA LYS A 90 9.59 0.61 -12.74
C LYS A 90 9.37 0.44 -14.25
N ASN A 91 8.20 0.80 -14.79
CA ASN A 91 8.01 0.90 -16.25
C ASN A 91 8.65 2.18 -16.82
N LEU A 92 9.02 3.14 -15.98
CA LEU A 92 9.70 4.36 -16.38
C LEU A 92 11.23 4.17 -16.31
N PRO A 93 12.03 4.80 -17.19
CA PRO A 93 13.49 4.65 -17.20
C PRO A 93 14.18 5.01 -15.87
N HIS A 94 13.57 5.91 -15.11
CA HIS A 94 14.05 6.39 -13.81
C HIS A 94 13.32 5.77 -12.62
N GLY A 95 12.33 4.89 -12.85
CA GLY A 95 11.54 4.28 -11.80
C GLY A 95 12.10 2.94 -11.35
N HIS A 96 11.92 2.62 -10.07
CA HIS A 96 12.45 1.39 -9.46
C HIS A 96 11.39 0.60 -8.69
N ASN A 97 10.19 1.17 -8.52
CA ASN A 97 9.18 0.63 -7.61
C ASN A 97 8.16 -0.23 -8.34
N LEU A 98 7.84 -1.38 -7.76
CA LEU A 98 6.89 -2.32 -8.33
C LEU A 98 5.45 -2.04 -7.93
N PHE A 99 5.23 -1.58 -6.70
CA PHE A 99 3.90 -1.47 -6.13
C PHE A 99 3.43 -0.02 -6.01
N ASP A 100 2.25 0.25 -6.55
CA ASP A 100 1.39 1.32 -6.04
C ASP A 100 0.38 0.79 -5.01
N ILE A 101 -0.35 1.70 -4.37
CA ILE A 101 -1.29 1.37 -3.30
C ILE A 101 -2.43 0.46 -3.76
N SER A 102 -2.85 0.54 -5.03
CA SER A 102 -3.91 -0.32 -5.56
C SER A 102 -3.50 -1.78 -5.57
N GLU A 103 -2.28 -2.10 -6.01
CA GLU A 103 -1.83 -3.48 -6.03
C GLU A 103 -1.46 -3.98 -4.62
N LEU A 104 -0.99 -3.12 -3.72
CA LEU A 104 -0.76 -3.51 -2.32
C LEU A 104 -2.07 -3.90 -1.62
N THR A 105 -3.11 -3.09 -1.74
CA THR A 105 -4.43 -3.39 -1.14
C THR A 105 -5.04 -4.67 -1.72
N LYS A 106 -4.94 -4.89 -3.03
CA LYS A 106 -5.40 -6.13 -3.68
C LYS A 106 -4.63 -7.36 -3.19
N VAL A 107 -3.29 -7.31 -3.13
CA VAL A 107 -2.48 -8.43 -2.61
C VAL A 107 -2.81 -8.72 -1.14
N ALA A 108 -3.05 -7.69 -0.33
CA ALA A 108 -3.42 -7.87 1.06
C ALA A 108 -4.76 -8.61 1.18
N LEU A 109 -5.78 -8.16 0.45
CA LEU A 109 -7.10 -8.79 0.46
C LEU A 109 -7.09 -10.22 -0.11
N GLU A 110 -6.22 -10.51 -1.06
CA GLU A 110 -6.00 -11.88 -1.57
C GLU A 110 -5.43 -12.83 -0.51
N ARG A 111 -4.67 -12.33 0.48
CA ARG A 111 -3.80 -13.16 1.34
C ARG A 111 -4.14 -13.14 2.83
N CYS A 112 -4.90 -12.14 3.29
CA CYS A 112 -5.06 -11.86 4.71
C CYS A 112 -6.52 -11.84 5.16
N ALA A 113 -6.76 -12.34 6.38
CA ALA A 113 -8.05 -12.24 7.05
C ALA A 113 -8.12 -11.07 8.07
N THR A 114 -6.96 -10.56 8.52
CA THR A 114 -6.86 -9.54 9.57
C THR A 114 -6.07 -8.32 9.11
N ALA A 115 -6.33 -7.17 9.71
CA ALA A 115 -5.67 -5.89 9.46
C ALA A 115 -4.17 -6.00 9.75
N ARG A 116 -3.78 -6.68 10.84
CA ARG A 116 -2.37 -6.94 11.16
C ARG A 116 -1.66 -7.75 10.08
N CYS A 117 -2.30 -8.78 9.53
CA CYS A 117 -1.75 -9.53 8.40
C CYS A 117 -1.59 -8.63 7.17
N ALA A 118 -2.62 -7.83 6.86
CA ALA A 118 -2.64 -6.95 5.70
C ALA A 118 -1.51 -5.91 5.77
N ILE A 119 -1.36 -5.22 6.89
CA ILE A 119 -0.32 -4.21 7.13
C ILE A 119 1.09 -4.82 6.94
N ARG A 120 1.35 -5.99 7.54
CA ARG A 120 2.66 -6.67 7.40
C ARG A 120 2.90 -7.14 5.97
N THR A 121 1.87 -7.63 5.29
CA THR A 121 1.97 -8.06 3.89
C THR A 121 2.29 -6.88 2.98
N MET A 122 1.55 -5.78 3.10
CA MET A 122 1.78 -4.58 2.30
C MET A 122 3.15 -3.97 2.59
N GLY A 123 3.48 -3.75 3.85
CA GLY A 123 4.76 -3.17 4.27
C GLY A 123 5.96 -4.00 3.80
N SER A 124 5.93 -5.32 3.97
CA SER A 124 7.05 -6.18 3.53
C SER A 124 7.22 -6.25 2.02
N LEU A 125 6.12 -6.23 1.26
CA LEU A 125 6.17 -6.18 -0.21
C LEU A 125 6.71 -4.84 -0.70
N ALA A 126 6.24 -3.74 -0.11
CA ALA A 126 6.70 -2.40 -0.41
C ALA A 126 8.19 -2.21 -0.08
N GLU A 127 8.65 -2.70 1.07
CA GLU A 127 10.07 -2.68 1.44
C GLU A 127 10.93 -3.46 0.43
N ARG A 128 10.45 -4.64 0.02
CA ARG A 128 11.22 -5.57 -0.82
C ARG A 128 11.24 -5.19 -2.30
N TYR A 129 10.12 -4.70 -2.82
CA TYR A 129 9.91 -4.48 -4.25
C TYR A 129 9.72 -3.01 -4.61
N GLY A 130 9.76 -2.10 -3.63
CA GLY A 130 9.59 -0.68 -3.83
C GLY A 130 8.13 -0.26 -3.89
N PHE A 131 7.87 0.96 -3.43
CA PHE A 131 6.57 1.60 -3.43
C PHE A 131 6.60 2.98 -4.10
N TYR A 132 5.55 3.31 -4.84
CA TYR A 132 5.32 4.63 -5.43
C TYR A 132 3.84 5.01 -5.37
N SER A 133 3.54 6.31 -5.30
CA SER A 133 2.18 6.81 -5.52
C SER A 133 1.89 6.93 -7.01
N ASN A 134 0.66 6.62 -7.43
CA ASN A 134 0.22 6.76 -8.82
C ASN A 134 0.15 8.24 -9.29
N SER A 135 0.30 9.20 -8.38
CA SER A 135 0.21 10.65 -8.62
C SER A 135 1.54 11.38 -8.40
N SER A 136 2.67 10.66 -8.44
CA SER A 136 4.02 11.15 -8.10
C SER A 136 4.64 12.20 -9.06
N GLY A 137 3.93 12.69 -10.07
CA GLY A 137 4.47 13.62 -11.07
C GLY A 137 5.66 13.05 -11.88
N THR A 138 6.57 13.90 -12.35
CA THR A 138 7.80 13.50 -13.08
C THR A 138 9.05 13.87 -12.29
N PRO A 139 10.25 13.35 -12.62
CA PRO A 139 11.49 13.77 -11.94
C PRO A 139 11.78 15.27 -12.04
N GLU A 140 11.35 15.93 -13.11
CA GLU A 140 11.49 17.37 -13.32
C GLU A 140 10.45 18.19 -12.55
N GLN A 141 9.28 17.60 -12.28
CA GLN A 141 8.17 18.19 -11.53
C GLN A 141 7.56 17.13 -10.59
N PRO A 142 8.29 16.76 -9.52
CA PRO A 142 7.80 15.77 -8.56
C PRO A 142 6.63 16.35 -7.79
N ASP A 143 5.57 15.55 -7.62
CA ASP A 143 4.43 15.93 -6.80
C ASP A 143 4.61 15.38 -5.39
N TYR A 144 4.90 16.25 -4.43
CA TYR A 144 5.06 15.87 -3.03
C TYR A 144 3.72 15.84 -2.28
N GLU A 145 2.71 16.54 -2.76
CA GLU A 145 1.39 16.66 -2.11
C GLU A 145 0.58 15.36 -2.23
N ASP A 146 0.86 14.56 -3.25
CA ASP A 146 0.20 13.28 -3.50
C ASP A 146 1.18 12.09 -3.56
N SER A 147 2.33 12.16 -2.86
CA SER A 147 3.38 11.12 -2.91
C SER A 147 3.34 10.06 -1.81
N GLY A 148 2.49 10.25 -0.80
CA GLY A 148 2.23 9.32 0.28
C GLY A 148 0.81 8.75 0.21
N GLU A 149 0.60 7.60 0.84
CA GLU A 149 -0.70 6.94 0.85
C GLU A 149 -1.10 6.56 2.27
N ILE A 150 -2.39 6.65 2.53
CA ILE A 150 -3.00 6.42 3.83
C ILE A 150 -4.09 5.37 3.67
N LEU A 151 -3.97 4.29 4.42
CA LEU A 151 -5.00 3.26 4.48
C LEU A 151 -5.63 3.23 5.86
N THR A 152 -6.95 3.09 5.88
CA THR A 152 -7.66 2.63 7.07
C THR A 152 -8.06 1.18 6.87
N LEU A 153 -7.87 0.37 7.90
CA LEU A 153 -8.20 -1.06 7.86
C LEU A 153 -9.10 -1.40 9.04
N ALA A 154 -10.06 -2.29 8.81
CA ALA A 154 -10.87 -2.89 9.86
C ALA A 154 -11.11 -4.37 9.56
N ASP A 155 -11.28 -5.18 10.60
CA ASP A 155 -11.49 -6.62 10.45
C ASP A 155 -12.48 -7.20 11.46
N THR A 156 -12.67 -8.52 11.37
CA THR A 156 -13.61 -9.28 12.22
C THR A 156 -13.08 -9.57 13.63
N GLU A 157 -11.81 -9.27 13.92
CA GLU A 157 -11.27 -9.32 15.28
C GLU A 157 -11.63 -8.05 16.07
N GLY A 158 -12.28 -7.07 15.42
CA GLY A 158 -12.70 -5.82 16.03
C GLY A 158 -11.61 -4.76 16.06
N GLU A 159 -10.49 -4.97 15.34
CA GLU A 159 -9.43 -3.97 15.27
C GLU A 159 -9.66 -2.98 14.12
N ALA A 160 -9.34 -1.72 14.39
CA ALA A 160 -9.22 -0.68 13.39
C ALA A 160 -7.79 -0.11 13.39
N TRP A 161 -7.25 0.19 12.20
CA TRP A 161 -5.87 0.65 12.02
C TRP A 161 -5.80 1.79 11.01
N VAL A 162 -4.85 2.70 11.24
CA VAL A 162 -4.36 3.65 10.23
C VAL A 162 -2.97 3.22 9.80
N PHE A 163 -2.68 3.21 8.50
CA PHE A 163 -1.39 2.85 7.90
C PHE A 163 -0.95 3.97 6.96
N HIS A 164 0.24 4.53 7.20
CA HIS A 164 0.89 5.50 6.33
C HIS A 164 2.08 4.87 5.63
N ILE A 165 2.22 5.13 4.34
CA ILE A 165 3.34 4.66 3.53
C ILE A 165 3.82 5.75 2.57
N LEU A 166 5.13 5.82 2.38
CA LEU A 166 5.82 6.68 1.41
C LEU A 166 7.02 5.93 0.82
N THR A 167 7.52 6.42 -0.31
CA THR A 167 8.72 5.85 -0.94
C THR A 167 9.95 6.00 -0.03
N GLY A 168 10.83 5.01 -0.05
CA GLY A 168 12.08 5.09 0.71
C GLY A 168 13.15 5.97 0.06
N GLU A 169 14.34 5.95 0.65
CA GLU A 169 15.49 6.68 0.15
C GLU A 169 15.82 6.31 -1.30
N GLY A 170 16.11 7.33 -2.14
CA GLY A 170 16.61 7.12 -3.48
C GLY A 170 15.58 6.52 -4.45
N ASN A 171 14.28 6.82 -4.28
CA ASN A 171 13.22 6.30 -5.14
C ASN A 171 13.14 4.76 -5.11
N MET A 172 13.41 4.16 -3.95
CA MET A 172 13.44 2.71 -3.77
C MET A 172 12.84 2.32 -2.42
N SER A 173 12.42 1.06 -2.30
CA SER A 173 11.86 0.52 -1.06
C SER A 173 10.64 1.34 -0.57
N ALA A 174 10.35 1.28 0.72
CA ALA A 174 9.28 2.02 1.35
C ALA A 174 9.62 2.35 2.80
N VAL A 175 8.99 3.41 3.31
CA VAL A 175 8.93 3.74 4.73
C VAL A 175 7.47 3.71 5.10
N TRP A 176 7.11 3.11 6.23
CA TRP A 176 5.72 3.01 6.63
C TRP A 176 5.56 2.87 8.14
N VAL A 177 4.40 3.29 8.64
CA VAL A 177 3.97 3.07 10.02
C VAL A 177 2.48 2.78 10.04
N ALA A 178 2.04 1.95 10.97
CA ALA A 178 0.63 1.78 11.30
C ALA A 178 0.40 1.92 12.79
N GLN A 179 -0.76 2.48 13.13
CA GLN A 179 -1.23 2.65 14.49
C GLN A 179 -2.65 2.07 14.64
N ARG A 180 -2.87 1.29 15.70
CA ARG A 180 -4.21 0.82 16.08
C ARG A 180 -5.03 2.00 16.58
N VAL A 181 -6.26 2.10 16.12
CA VAL A 181 -7.26 3.00 16.72
C VAL A 181 -7.81 2.30 17.96
N PRO A 182 -7.66 2.87 19.17
CA PRO A 182 -8.23 2.28 20.37
C PRO A 182 -9.76 2.12 20.27
N ASP A 183 -10.30 1.15 21.00
CA ASP A 183 -11.70 0.71 20.84
C ASP A 183 -12.74 1.81 21.12
N ASP A 184 -12.38 2.83 21.91
CA ASP A 184 -13.20 3.98 22.29
C ASP A 184 -12.83 5.27 21.53
N HIS A 185 -12.03 5.17 20.47
CA HIS A 185 -11.55 6.32 19.69
C HIS A 185 -12.06 6.31 18.24
N VAL A 186 -11.93 7.47 17.60
CA VAL A 186 -12.13 7.63 16.16
C VAL A 186 -10.87 8.24 15.54
N ALA A 187 -10.50 7.75 14.35
CA ALA A 187 -9.48 8.37 13.52
C ALA A 187 -10.14 9.07 12.33
N ALA A 188 -9.80 10.34 12.13
CA ALA A 188 -10.17 11.10 10.94
C ALA A 188 -8.95 11.20 10.02
N VAL A 189 -9.09 10.73 8.79
CA VAL A 189 -8.05 10.78 7.76
C VAL A 189 -8.54 11.70 6.64
N ALA A 190 -7.71 12.69 6.32
CA ALA A 190 -7.81 13.50 5.12
C ALA A 190 -6.55 13.25 4.27
N ASN A 191 -6.19 14.19 3.39
CA ASN A 191 -5.03 14.05 2.51
C ASN A 191 -3.67 14.36 3.19
N SER A 192 -3.47 13.93 4.44
CA SER A 192 -2.20 14.13 5.16
C SER A 192 -1.98 13.12 6.29
N PHE A 193 -0.73 12.75 6.56
CA PHE A 193 -0.40 11.78 7.61
C PHE A 193 -0.76 12.30 9.00
N THR A 194 -1.47 11.48 9.75
CA THR A 194 -1.97 11.80 11.11
C THR A 194 -1.25 11.08 12.25
N ILE A 195 -0.42 10.08 11.97
CA ILE A 195 0.31 9.31 13.00
C ILE A 195 1.46 10.19 13.47
N ARG A 196 1.42 10.53 14.76
CA ARG A 196 2.39 11.41 15.42
C ARG A 196 3.47 10.57 16.09
N HIS A 197 3.41 10.41 17.41
CA HIS A 197 4.42 9.70 18.19
C HIS A 197 4.38 8.19 17.95
N VAL A 198 5.54 7.61 17.58
CA VAL A 198 5.64 6.18 17.25
C VAL A 198 6.53 5.43 18.23
N ASP A 199 5.95 4.43 18.88
CA ASP A 199 6.65 3.44 19.68
C ASP A 199 6.54 2.05 19.07
N LEU A 200 7.53 1.65 18.28
CA LEU A 200 7.58 0.31 17.68
C LEU A 200 7.87 -0.79 18.72
N SER A 201 8.16 -0.49 19.99
CA SER A 201 8.26 -1.52 21.03
C SER A 201 6.88 -1.99 21.49
N ASP A 202 5.87 -1.14 21.42
CA ASP A 202 4.46 -1.47 21.60
C ASP A 202 3.92 -2.18 20.36
N LYS A 203 4.00 -3.51 20.36
CA LYS A 203 3.54 -4.36 19.26
C LYS A 203 2.02 -4.48 19.16
N ASP A 204 1.31 -4.07 20.21
CA ASP A 204 -0.14 -4.13 20.25
C ASP A 204 -0.74 -2.94 19.51
N ASN A 205 -0.11 -1.77 19.60
CA ASN A 205 -0.61 -0.54 18.99
C ASN A 205 0.18 -0.05 17.78
N PHE A 206 1.40 -0.52 17.56
CA PHE A 206 2.23 -0.04 16.44
C PHE A 206 2.88 -1.15 15.61
N MET A 207 2.95 -0.89 14.31
CA MET A 207 3.75 -1.62 13.33
C MET A 207 4.47 -0.60 12.44
N GLY A 208 5.63 -0.93 11.88
CA GLY A 208 6.33 0.00 11.00
C GLY A 208 7.60 -0.57 10.42
N SER A 209 8.13 0.13 9.42
CA SER A 209 9.40 -0.23 8.79
C SER A 209 10.55 -0.08 9.78
N LYS A 210 11.55 -0.96 9.66
CA LYS A 210 12.72 -0.94 10.56
C LYS A 210 13.53 0.35 10.44
N ASN A 211 13.49 0.99 9.27
CA ASN A 211 14.21 2.21 8.96
C ASN A 211 13.42 3.50 9.28
N VAL A 212 12.20 3.43 9.82
CA VAL A 212 11.32 4.61 9.99
C VAL A 212 11.95 5.75 10.80
N LYS A 213 12.80 5.43 11.78
CA LYS A 213 13.51 6.42 12.60
C LYS A 213 14.86 6.80 11.99
N THR A 214 15.62 5.81 11.53
CA THR A 214 16.99 6.02 11.03
C THR A 214 17.01 6.77 9.71
N PHE A 215 15.99 6.60 8.86
CA PHE A 215 15.87 7.35 7.61
C PHE A 215 15.59 8.83 7.87
N ALA A 216 14.63 9.17 8.74
CA ALA A 216 14.36 10.56 9.12
C ALA A 216 15.60 11.24 9.74
N GLN A 217 16.36 10.53 10.58
CA GLN A 217 17.63 11.02 11.14
C GLN A 217 18.66 11.30 10.05
N LYS A 218 18.85 10.36 9.12
CA LYS A 218 19.80 10.49 8.02
C LYS A 218 19.49 11.70 7.13
N MET A 219 18.21 11.97 6.92
CA MET A 219 17.75 13.12 6.13
C MET A 219 17.71 14.44 6.92
N GLY A 220 18.01 14.41 8.22
CA GLY A 220 17.94 15.59 9.08
C GLY A 220 16.52 16.07 9.40
N TRP A 221 15.50 15.24 9.17
CA TRP A 221 14.09 15.57 9.43
C TRP A 221 13.67 15.33 10.87
N TRP A 222 14.47 14.56 11.63
CA TRP A 222 14.28 14.36 13.06
C TRP A 222 15.62 14.21 13.77
N ASP A 223 15.76 14.88 14.92
CA ASP A 223 16.89 14.73 15.83
C ASP A 223 16.38 14.12 17.15
N PRO A 224 16.87 12.94 17.59
CA PRO A 224 16.47 12.34 18.85
C PRO A 224 16.79 13.20 20.08
N LYS A 225 17.70 14.18 19.96
CA LYS A 225 17.99 15.15 21.03
C LYS A 225 16.89 16.20 21.19
N GLN A 226 16.05 16.41 20.17
CA GLN A 226 14.98 17.41 20.17
C GLN A 226 13.63 16.84 20.63
N GLY A 227 13.54 15.52 20.84
CA GLY A 227 12.36 14.89 21.41
C GLY A 227 12.00 13.55 20.79
N ALA A 228 10.82 13.04 21.19
CA ALA A 228 10.26 11.81 20.68
C ALA A 228 10.03 11.90 19.16
N PHE A 229 10.20 10.77 18.48
CA PHE A 229 9.96 10.70 17.04
C PHE A 229 8.48 10.92 16.72
N ASP A 230 8.21 11.86 15.83
CA ASP A 230 6.89 12.23 15.33
C ASP A 230 6.84 11.99 13.83
N PHE A 231 6.10 10.97 13.39
CA PHE A 231 6.15 10.50 12.00
C PHE A 231 5.60 11.53 11.02
N ALA A 232 4.42 12.09 11.29
CA ALA A 232 3.84 13.13 10.46
C ALA A 232 4.77 14.35 10.35
N ALA A 233 5.31 14.86 11.46
CA ALA A 233 6.23 16.00 11.41
C ALA A 233 7.51 15.70 10.62
N ALA A 234 8.01 14.45 10.68
CA ALA A 234 9.24 14.06 10.00
C ALA A 234 9.06 13.80 8.50
N TYR A 235 7.86 13.42 8.05
CA TYR A 235 7.66 12.88 6.70
C TYR A 235 6.63 13.61 5.84
N VAL A 236 5.86 14.55 6.38
CA VAL A 236 4.96 15.42 5.62
C VAL A 236 5.68 16.69 5.15
N VAL A 237 5.30 17.22 3.98
CA VAL A 237 5.77 18.51 3.44
C VAL A 237 4.95 19.68 3.96
#